data_AF-A0AAU3D2E4-F1
#
_entry.id   AF-A0AAU3D2E4-F1
#
_cell.length_a   1.000
_cell.length_b   1.000
_cell.length_c   1.000
_cell.angle_alpha   90.00
_cell.angle_beta   90.00
_cell.angle_gamma   90.00
#
_symmetry.space_group_name_H-M   'P 1'
#
loop_
_entity.id
_entity.type
_entity.pdbx_description
1 polymer ?
#
loop_
_entity_poly.entity_id
_entity_poly.type
_entity_poly.pdbx_seq_one_letter_code
_entity_poly.pdbx_strand_id
1 'polypeptide(L)'
;MSVPTALSRPERVVPREERRRPPEPAALTASQRSALHAAALHEAGHLPPALSRADQVGLAALGLVDDLPVLPEAERVAVHSRAPRCRITAAGRSRALQEPPARLWVVPCSAAKRDVAAAPAGEMYTGSYHLAARRAALACASDSSELIVLSAKFGLVRLDDHILHYNLKAGSKGTVTGEVLRRQAHYLALSGAAVTVLAGKAYAELAREVWPGLHHPVADARGIGDHLAHFADLYAPDRHRMRT
;
A
#
# COMPACT_ATOMS: atom_id res chain seq x y z
N MET A 1 -62.55 30.09 57.58
CA MET A 1 -61.34 30.52 56.86
C MET A 1 -60.70 29.27 56.27
N SER A 2 -60.93 29.01 54.99
CA SER A 2 -60.52 27.78 54.29
C SER A 2 -59.16 27.97 53.62
N VAL A 3 -58.24 27.02 53.83
CA VAL A 3 -56.98 26.92 53.11
C VAL A 3 -57.17 25.98 51.91
N PRO A 4 -56.77 26.32 50.68
CA PRO A 4 -56.79 25.40 49.56
C PRO A 4 -55.49 24.61 49.47
N THR A 5 -55.60 23.28 49.45
CA THR A 5 -54.53 22.32 49.16
C THR A 5 -54.21 22.36 47.66
N ALA A 6 -52.99 22.76 47.30
CA ALA A 6 -52.50 22.73 45.93
C ALA A 6 -52.16 21.29 45.50
N LEU A 7 -52.80 20.83 44.42
CA LEU A 7 -52.51 19.57 43.75
C LEU A 7 -51.19 19.69 42.97
N SER A 8 -50.18 18.92 43.40
CA SER A 8 -48.89 18.80 42.72
C SER A 8 -49.04 17.99 41.43
N ARG A 9 -48.63 18.55 40.28
CA ARG A 9 -48.62 17.85 38.99
C ARG A 9 -47.40 16.92 38.92
N PRO A 10 -47.54 15.66 38.46
CA PRO A 10 -46.39 14.79 38.24
C PRO A 10 -45.56 15.31 37.04
N GLU A 11 -44.26 15.50 37.27
CA GLU A 11 -43.27 15.70 36.21
C GLU A 11 -43.28 14.52 35.25
N ARG A 12 -43.55 14.80 33.97
CA ARG A 12 -43.32 13.82 32.89
C ARG A 12 -41.82 13.61 32.76
N VAL A 13 -41.34 12.49 33.30
CA VAL A 13 -40.03 11.94 32.96
C VAL A 13 -40.07 11.55 31.48
N VAL A 14 -39.42 12.35 30.63
CA VAL A 14 -39.22 12.02 29.22
C VAL A 14 -38.19 10.90 29.16
N PRO A 15 -38.48 9.74 28.56
CA PRO A 15 -37.50 8.65 28.46
C PRO A 15 -36.25 9.16 27.74
N ARG A 16 -35.08 8.98 28.35
CA ARG A 16 -33.80 9.11 27.68
C ARG A 16 -33.83 8.19 26.47
N GLU A 17 -33.94 8.75 25.26
CA GLU A 17 -33.69 8.00 24.03
C GLU A 17 -32.32 7.33 24.20
N GLU A 18 -32.33 6.01 24.34
CA GLU A 18 -31.15 5.18 24.15
C GLU A 18 -30.55 5.59 22.82
N ARG A 19 -29.41 6.29 22.87
CA ARG A 19 -28.61 6.60 21.69
C ARG A 19 -28.27 5.26 21.06
N ARG A 20 -29.06 4.86 20.05
CA ARG A 20 -28.79 3.68 19.24
C ARG A 20 -27.35 3.79 18.79
N ARG A 21 -26.52 2.85 19.25
CA ARG A 21 -25.14 2.74 18.78
C ARG A 21 -25.21 2.72 17.26
N PRO A 22 -24.52 3.65 16.56
CA PRO A 22 -24.56 3.67 15.11
C PRO A 22 -24.14 2.28 14.59
N PRO A 23 -24.77 1.80 13.50
CA PRO A 23 -24.43 0.49 12.94
C PRO A 23 -22.93 0.44 12.67
N GLU A 24 -22.32 -0.71 12.97
CA GLU A 24 -20.90 -0.90 12.67
C GLU A 24 -20.69 -0.69 11.17
N PRO A 25 -19.65 0.09 10.78
CA PRO A 25 -19.40 0.36 9.38
C PRO A 25 -19.07 -0.96 8.65
N ALA A 26 -19.55 -1.09 7.42
CA ALA A 26 -19.28 -2.26 6.59
C ALA A 26 -17.77 -2.53 6.47
N ALA A 27 -17.41 -3.81 6.56
CA ALA A 27 -16.04 -4.24 6.40
C ALA A 27 -15.57 -4.04 4.95
N LEU A 28 -14.39 -3.45 4.78
CA LEU A 28 -13.76 -3.27 3.48
C LEU A 28 -12.83 -4.44 3.16
N THR A 29 -12.76 -4.82 1.88
CA THR A 29 -11.73 -5.73 1.39
C THR A 29 -10.34 -5.08 1.51
N ALA A 30 -9.27 -5.88 1.50
CA ALA A 30 -7.91 -5.34 1.48
C ALA A 30 -7.66 -4.42 0.27
N SER A 31 -8.16 -4.82 -0.91
CA SER A 31 -8.11 -4.04 -2.15
C SER A 31 -8.79 -2.67 -1.99
N GLN A 32 -10.01 -2.65 -1.44
CA GLN A 32 -10.76 -1.42 -1.18
C GLN A 32 -10.04 -0.49 -0.18
N ARG A 33 -9.49 -1.04 0.91
CA ARG A 33 -8.72 -0.25 1.89
C ARG A 33 -7.50 0.40 1.24
N SER A 34 -6.69 -0.38 0.54
CA SER A 34 -5.50 0.12 -0.17
C SER A 34 -5.86 1.23 -1.16
N ALA A 35 -6.95 1.06 -1.90
CA ALA A 35 -7.42 2.07 -2.84
C ALA A 35 -7.84 3.38 -2.18
N LEU A 36 -8.56 3.33 -1.04
CA LEU A 36 -8.93 4.54 -0.30
C LEU A 36 -7.69 5.27 0.25
N HIS A 37 -6.72 4.55 0.79
CA HIS A 37 -5.45 5.12 1.24
C HIS A 37 -4.69 5.79 0.09
N ALA A 38 -4.59 5.11 -1.06
CA ALA A 38 -3.92 5.66 -2.24
C ALA A 38 -4.66 6.90 -2.81
N ALA A 39 -5.98 6.89 -2.82
CA ALA A 39 -6.79 8.00 -3.29
C ALA A 39 -6.75 9.19 -2.32
N ALA A 40 -6.70 8.95 -1.00
CA ALA A 40 -6.59 10.00 0.00
C ALA A 40 -5.30 10.82 -0.15
N LEU A 41 -4.21 10.17 -0.56
CA LEU A 41 -2.91 10.81 -0.82
C LEU A 41 -2.77 11.38 -2.24
N HIS A 42 -3.67 11.04 -3.17
CA HIS A 42 -3.65 11.59 -4.51
C HIS A 42 -4.17 13.04 -4.48
N GLU A 43 -3.46 13.96 -5.13
CA GLU A 43 -3.79 15.40 -5.16
C GLU A 43 -5.23 15.65 -5.60
N ALA A 44 -5.62 15.08 -6.75
CA ALA A 44 -7.00 15.15 -7.23
C ALA A 44 -7.97 14.16 -6.54
N GLY A 45 -7.51 13.32 -5.60
CA GLY A 45 -8.35 12.31 -4.94
C GLY A 45 -8.77 11.14 -5.81
N HIS A 46 -8.09 10.88 -6.92
CA HIS A 46 -8.44 9.83 -7.86
C HIS A 46 -8.20 8.45 -7.27
N LEU A 47 -9.06 7.49 -7.63
CA LEU A 47 -8.84 6.09 -7.28
C LEU A 47 -7.76 5.46 -8.18
N PRO A 48 -6.97 4.51 -7.66
CA PRO A 48 -6.04 3.72 -8.45
C PRO A 48 -6.71 3.07 -9.67
N PRO A 49 -6.16 3.26 -10.89
CA PRO A 49 -6.74 2.67 -12.09
C PRO A 49 -6.76 1.14 -12.12
N ALA A 50 -5.92 0.46 -11.33
CA ALA A 50 -5.89 -1.00 -11.25
C ALA A 50 -7.01 -1.59 -10.37
N LEU A 51 -7.79 -0.75 -9.66
CA LEU A 51 -8.87 -1.24 -8.81
C LEU A 51 -9.95 -1.92 -9.66
N SER A 52 -10.40 -3.10 -9.22
CA SER A 52 -11.44 -3.85 -9.94
C SER A 52 -12.76 -3.07 -10.00
N ARG A 53 -13.57 -3.30 -11.05
CA ARG A 53 -14.89 -2.66 -11.14
C ARG A 53 -15.83 -3.10 -10.01
N ALA A 54 -15.69 -4.33 -9.52
CA ALA A 54 -16.45 -4.82 -8.38
C ALA A 54 -16.13 -4.04 -7.11
N ASP A 55 -14.84 -3.81 -6.82
CA ASP A 55 -14.42 -3.01 -5.67
C ASP A 55 -14.87 -1.55 -5.79
N GLN A 56 -14.81 -0.96 -7.00
CA GLN A 56 -15.30 0.40 -7.28
C GLN A 56 -16.79 0.54 -6.94
N VAL A 57 -17.62 -0.37 -7.45
CA VAL A 57 -19.07 -0.39 -7.16
C VAL A 57 -19.33 -0.58 -5.67
N GLY A 58 -18.57 -1.46 -5.00
CA GLY A 58 -18.68 -1.67 -3.56
C GLY A 58 -18.37 -0.40 -2.76
N LEU A 59 -17.32 0.34 -3.13
CA LEU A 59 -16.99 1.62 -2.48
C LEU A 59 -18.04 2.71 -2.75
N ALA A 60 -18.58 2.77 -3.97
CA ALA A 60 -19.60 3.74 -4.34
C ALA A 60 -20.92 3.48 -3.60
N ALA A 61 -21.32 2.21 -3.45
CA ALA A 61 -22.49 1.82 -2.67
C ALA A 61 -22.38 2.22 -1.19
N LEU A 62 -21.16 2.37 -0.67
CA LEU A 62 -20.88 2.84 0.68
C LEU A 62 -20.74 4.37 0.77
N GLY A 63 -20.87 5.11 -0.35
CA GLY A 63 -20.68 6.56 -0.40
C GLY A 63 -19.24 7.02 -0.17
N LEU A 64 -18.27 6.12 -0.31
CA LEU A 64 -16.85 6.40 -0.07
C LEU A 64 -16.15 6.98 -1.31
N VAL A 65 -16.74 6.78 -2.48
CA VAL A 65 -16.25 7.30 -3.76
C VAL A 65 -17.42 7.74 -4.63
N ASP A 66 -17.18 8.75 -5.47
CA ASP A 66 -18.11 9.23 -6.49
C ASP A 66 -17.55 8.92 -7.88
N ASP A 67 -18.43 8.63 -8.83
CA ASP A 67 -18.05 8.52 -10.23
C ASP A 67 -17.60 9.88 -10.77
N LEU A 68 -16.53 9.87 -11.56
CA LEU A 68 -16.12 11.04 -12.31
C LEU A 68 -17.04 11.20 -13.53
N PRO A 69 -17.47 12.43 -13.85
CA PRO A 69 -18.27 12.68 -15.04
C PRO A 69 -17.48 12.20 -16.27
N VAL A 70 -18.11 11.36 -17.08
CA VAL A 70 -17.50 10.88 -18.33
C VAL A 70 -17.38 12.07 -19.27
N LEU A 71 -16.15 12.43 -19.65
CA LEU A 71 -15.93 13.47 -20.64
C LEU A 71 -16.66 13.13 -21.95
N PRO A 72 -17.16 14.13 -22.70
CA PRO A 72 -17.87 13.93 -23.96
C PRO A 72 -17.07 13.03 -24.92
N GLU A 73 -17.77 12.29 -25.77
CA GLU A 73 -17.19 11.28 -26.67
C GLU A 73 -16.06 11.82 -27.58
N ALA A 74 -16.11 13.11 -27.91
CA ALA A 74 -15.09 13.83 -28.68
C ALA A 74 -13.72 13.96 -27.97
N GLU A 75 -13.66 13.81 -26.65
CA GLU A 75 -12.43 13.84 -25.84
C GLU A 75 -11.95 12.43 -25.45
N ARG A 76 -12.66 11.37 -25.89
CA ARG A 76 -12.27 9.98 -25.68
C ARG A 76 -11.16 9.58 -26.65
N VAL A 77 -10.00 10.22 -26.50
CA VAL A 77 -8.77 9.71 -27.11
C VAL A 77 -8.39 8.45 -26.33
N ALA A 78 -8.59 7.30 -26.98
CA ALA A 78 -8.23 5.93 -26.60
C ALA A 78 -9.20 5.14 -25.70
N VAL A 79 -9.72 4.05 -26.29
CA VAL A 79 -10.43 2.90 -25.68
C VAL A 79 -9.56 2.15 -24.63
N HIS A 80 -8.33 2.60 -24.38
CA HIS A 80 -7.40 2.09 -23.38
C HIS A 80 -7.01 3.13 -22.33
N SER A 81 -7.78 4.22 -22.18
CA SER A 81 -7.45 5.24 -21.19
C SER A 81 -7.48 4.63 -19.79
N ARG A 82 -6.30 4.61 -19.15
CA ARG A 82 -6.09 4.36 -17.72
C ARG A 82 -6.63 5.54 -16.87
N ALA A 83 -7.64 6.23 -17.40
CA ALA A 83 -8.21 7.41 -16.78
C ALA A 83 -8.93 6.99 -15.49
N PRO A 84 -8.81 7.80 -14.43
CA PRO A 84 -9.51 7.53 -13.19
C PRO A 84 -11.01 7.55 -13.44
N ARG A 85 -11.72 6.61 -12.82
CA ARG A 85 -13.18 6.47 -12.96
C ARG A 85 -13.94 7.05 -11.79
N CYS A 86 -13.31 7.08 -10.63
CA CYS A 86 -13.92 7.51 -9.40
C CYS A 86 -12.96 8.43 -8.63
N ARG A 87 -13.54 9.27 -7.78
CA ARG A 87 -12.84 10.15 -6.84
C ARG A 87 -13.28 9.84 -5.43
N ILE A 88 -12.36 9.88 -4.48
CA ILE A 88 -12.66 9.68 -3.05
C ILE A 88 -13.52 10.85 -2.51
N THR A 89 -14.58 10.51 -1.76
CA THR A 89 -15.43 11.49 -1.08
C THR A 89 -14.81 11.95 0.23
N ALA A 90 -15.42 12.95 0.90
CA ALA A 90 -15.04 13.31 2.26
C ALA A 90 -15.25 12.14 3.24
N ALA A 91 -16.32 11.36 3.08
CA ALA A 91 -16.57 10.15 3.86
C ALA A 91 -15.49 9.08 3.60
N GLY A 92 -15.09 8.90 2.33
CA GLY A 92 -13.98 8.04 1.95
C GLY A 92 -12.65 8.42 2.61
N ARG A 93 -12.32 9.72 2.66
CA ARG A 93 -11.11 10.21 3.34
C ARG A 93 -11.15 9.95 4.84
N SER A 94 -12.27 10.25 5.50
CA SER A 94 -12.46 9.95 6.92
C SER A 94 -12.36 8.45 7.20
N ARG A 95 -12.91 7.61 6.30
CA ARG A 95 -12.81 6.16 6.39
C ARG A 95 -11.37 5.67 6.24
N ALA A 96 -10.60 6.22 5.29
CA ALA A 96 -9.19 5.86 5.12
C ALA A 96 -8.38 6.08 6.41
N LEU A 97 -8.59 7.20 7.10
CA LEU A 97 -7.90 7.50 8.38
C LEU A 97 -8.21 6.50 9.51
N GLN A 98 -9.34 5.81 9.44
CA GLN A 98 -9.78 4.83 10.45
C GLN A 98 -9.33 3.40 10.11
N GLU A 99 -8.98 3.14 8.85
CA GLU A 99 -8.58 1.83 8.37
C GLU A 99 -7.07 1.65 8.51
N PRO A 100 -6.58 0.49 8.99
CA PRO A 100 -5.15 0.24 9.03
C PRO A 100 -4.56 0.25 7.61
N PRO A 101 -3.37 0.84 7.41
CA PRO A 101 -2.72 0.80 6.11
C PRO A 101 -2.31 -0.64 5.78
N ALA A 102 -2.30 -0.97 4.48
CA ALA A 102 -1.72 -2.21 4.01
C ALA A 102 -0.22 -2.24 4.35
N ARG A 103 0.32 -3.42 4.68
CA ARG A 103 1.76 -3.58 4.89
C ARG A 103 2.44 -3.88 3.56
N LEU A 104 3.54 -3.23 3.29
CA LEU A 104 4.31 -3.44 2.06
C LEU A 104 5.78 -3.73 2.40
N TRP A 105 6.27 -4.85 1.90
CA TRP A 105 7.68 -5.18 1.90
C TRP A 105 8.29 -4.82 0.54
N VAL A 106 9.37 -4.05 0.56
CA VAL A 106 10.13 -3.70 -0.64
C VAL A 106 11.49 -4.37 -0.57
N VAL A 107 11.82 -5.14 -1.61
CA VAL A 107 13.12 -5.79 -1.76
C VAL A 107 13.84 -5.26 -3.00
N PRO A 108 15.17 -5.17 -3.02
CA PRO A 108 15.90 -4.66 -4.17
C PRO A 108 15.88 -5.67 -5.30
N CYS A 109 16.04 -5.23 -6.55
CA CYS A 109 16.44 -6.15 -7.60
C CYS A 109 17.89 -6.65 -7.42
N SER A 110 18.35 -7.52 -8.32
CA SER A 110 19.69 -8.08 -8.30
C SER A 110 20.53 -7.64 -9.51
N ALA A 111 21.83 -7.49 -9.31
CA ALA A 111 22.80 -7.40 -10.41
C ALA A 111 22.82 -8.71 -11.20
N ALA A 112 23.02 -9.84 -10.51
CA ALA A 112 22.91 -11.19 -11.06
C ALA A 112 21.47 -11.50 -11.49
N LYS A 113 21.31 -11.94 -12.73
CA LYS A 113 20.03 -12.27 -13.34
C LYS A 113 20.15 -13.58 -14.12
N ARG A 114 19.02 -14.24 -14.39
CA ARG A 114 18.99 -15.38 -15.31
C ARG A 114 19.38 -14.93 -16.71
N ASP A 115 20.12 -15.77 -17.42
CA ASP A 115 20.50 -15.55 -18.82
C ASP A 115 19.37 -16.02 -19.75
N VAL A 116 18.24 -15.31 -19.69
CA VAL A 116 17.05 -15.53 -20.53
C VAL A 116 16.48 -14.18 -20.96
N ALA A 117 15.86 -14.09 -22.13
CA ALA A 117 15.38 -12.82 -22.65
C ALA A 117 14.31 -12.14 -21.76
N ALA A 118 13.39 -12.93 -21.22
CA ALA A 118 12.34 -12.48 -20.32
C ALA A 118 11.98 -13.59 -19.32
N ALA A 119 11.60 -13.20 -18.10
CA ALA A 119 11.10 -14.10 -17.06
C ALA A 119 10.28 -13.30 -16.03
N PRO A 120 9.43 -13.95 -15.21
CA PRO A 120 8.87 -13.35 -14.01
C PRO A 120 9.97 -12.73 -13.13
N ALA A 121 9.72 -11.57 -12.53
CA ALA A 121 10.72 -10.88 -11.71
C ALA A 121 11.24 -11.75 -10.55
N GLY A 122 10.38 -12.59 -9.97
CA GLY A 122 10.72 -13.54 -8.91
C GLY A 122 11.63 -14.68 -9.36
N GLU A 123 11.77 -14.91 -10.66
CA GLU A 123 12.72 -15.86 -11.25
C GLU A 123 13.92 -15.15 -11.89
N MET A 124 13.72 -13.96 -12.45
CA MET A 124 14.76 -13.19 -13.13
C MET A 124 15.93 -12.86 -12.20
N TYR A 125 15.67 -12.46 -10.95
CA TYR A 125 16.69 -12.00 -10.01
C TYR A 125 17.28 -13.15 -9.18
N THR A 126 18.54 -13.49 -9.42
CA THR A 126 19.20 -14.68 -8.84
C THR A 126 20.28 -14.36 -7.81
N GLY A 127 20.59 -13.08 -7.57
CA GLY A 127 21.65 -12.70 -6.63
C GLY A 127 21.29 -12.98 -5.18
N SER A 128 22.29 -13.43 -4.41
CA SER A 128 22.14 -13.82 -3.00
C SER A 128 21.51 -12.74 -2.13
N TYR A 129 21.89 -11.47 -2.35
CA TYR A 129 21.33 -10.34 -1.60
C TYR A 129 19.82 -10.17 -1.81
N HIS A 130 19.35 -10.24 -3.07
CA HIS A 130 17.93 -10.21 -3.40
C HIS A 130 17.19 -11.42 -2.79
N LEU A 131 17.75 -12.63 -2.97
CA LEU A 131 17.12 -13.85 -2.48
C LEU A 131 16.99 -13.86 -0.96
N ALA A 132 18.01 -13.39 -0.23
CA ALA A 132 17.95 -13.27 1.23
C ALA A 132 16.91 -12.23 1.68
N ALA A 133 16.89 -11.04 1.08
CA ALA A 133 15.90 -10.01 1.38
C ALA A 133 14.47 -10.48 1.08
N ARG A 134 14.26 -11.14 -0.06
CA ARG A 134 12.97 -11.74 -0.45
C ARG A 134 12.53 -12.81 0.55
N ARG A 135 13.43 -13.71 0.94
CA ARG A 135 13.13 -14.75 1.92
C ARG A 135 12.75 -14.15 3.27
N ALA A 136 13.47 -13.13 3.71
CA ALA A 136 13.15 -12.40 4.93
C ALA A 136 11.77 -11.72 4.86
N ALA A 137 11.48 -11.02 3.78
CA ALA A 137 10.17 -10.40 3.58
C ALA A 137 9.02 -11.42 3.59
N LEU A 138 9.19 -12.55 2.89
CA LEU A 138 8.19 -13.63 2.88
C LEU A 138 7.99 -14.26 4.25
N ALA A 139 9.05 -14.42 5.05
CA ALA A 139 8.95 -14.95 6.41
C ALA A 139 8.18 -14.01 7.36
N CYS A 140 8.19 -12.70 7.08
CA CYS A 140 7.46 -11.70 7.86
C CYS A 140 6.09 -11.31 7.26
N ALA A 141 5.75 -11.80 6.08
CA ALA A 141 4.51 -11.45 5.40
C ALA A 141 3.31 -12.11 6.10
N SER A 142 2.27 -11.33 6.36
CA SER A 142 0.92 -11.79 6.70
C SER A 142 0.03 -11.84 5.46
N ASP A 143 -1.17 -12.42 5.55
CA ASP A 143 -2.18 -12.44 4.47
C ASP A 143 -2.55 -11.04 3.95
N SER A 144 -2.30 -10.00 4.75
CA SER A 144 -2.54 -8.59 4.44
C SER A 144 -1.29 -7.81 4.00
N SER A 145 -0.16 -8.51 3.82
CA SER A 145 1.11 -7.91 3.40
C SER A 145 1.35 -8.14 1.90
N GLU A 146 1.75 -7.09 1.19
CA GLU A 146 2.24 -7.20 -0.20
C GLU A 146 3.77 -7.19 -0.21
N LEU A 147 4.36 -7.87 -1.19
CA LEU A 147 5.80 -7.89 -1.45
C LEU A 147 6.03 -7.39 -2.87
N ILE A 148 6.88 -6.37 -3.00
CA ILE A 148 7.25 -5.81 -4.31
C ILE A 148 8.76 -5.70 -4.45
N VAL A 149 9.25 -5.90 -5.67
CA VAL A 149 10.65 -5.67 -6.02
C VAL A 149 10.80 -4.24 -6.52
N LEU A 150 11.75 -3.51 -5.96
CA LEU A 150 12.21 -2.23 -6.51
C LEU A 150 13.34 -2.49 -7.51
N SER A 151 12.98 -2.47 -8.79
CA SER A 151 13.88 -2.56 -9.93
C SER A 151 14.47 -1.20 -10.27
N ALA A 152 15.79 -1.12 -10.45
CA ALA A 152 16.42 0.11 -10.90
C ALA A 152 15.92 0.54 -12.29
N LYS A 153 15.57 -0.41 -13.17
CA LYS A 153 15.12 -0.12 -14.54
C LYS A 153 13.60 0.03 -14.65
N PHE A 154 12.86 -0.84 -13.97
CA PHE A 154 11.41 -0.99 -14.16
C PHE A 154 10.58 -0.38 -13.02
N GLY A 155 11.23 0.05 -11.94
CA GLY A 155 10.55 0.56 -10.75
C GLY A 155 9.87 -0.54 -9.96
N LEU A 156 8.63 -0.33 -9.57
CA LEU A 156 7.86 -1.26 -8.75
C LEU A 156 7.35 -2.43 -9.61
N VAL A 157 7.85 -3.64 -9.34
CA VAL A 157 7.45 -4.86 -10.05
C VAL A 157 7.07 -5.97 -9.07
N ARG A 158 5.95 -6.64 -9.36
CA ARG A 158 5.51 -7.84 -8.65
C ARG A 158 6.35 -9.03 -9.06
N LEU A 159 6.31 -10.11 -8.28
CA LEU A 159 7.11 -11.30 -8.53
C LEU A 159 6.72 -12.03 -9.81
N ASP A 160 5.46 -11.93 -10.23
CA ASP A 160 4.87 -12.53 -11.42
C ASP A 160 4.98 -11.65 -12.68
N ASP A 161 5.31 -10.37 -12.52
CA ASP A 161 5.54 -9.45 -13.64
C ASP A 161 6.68 -9.97 -14.52
N HIS A 162 6.40 -10.21 -15.79
CA HIS A 162 7.41 -10.59 -16.78
C HIS A 162 8.26 -9.38 -17.14
N ILE A 163 9.56 -9.49 -16.90
CA ILE A 163 10.52 -8.42 -17.17
C ILE A 163 11.60 -8.89 -18.15
N LEU A 164 12.07 -7.96 -18.98
CA LEU A 164 13.19 -8.20 -19.90
C LEU A 164 14.51 -8.25 -19.14
N HIS A 165 15.47 -9.03 -19.63
CA HIS A 165 16.84 -9.01 -19.13
C HIS A 165 17.48 -7.63 -19.33
N TYR A 166 18.29 -7.20 -18.34
CA TYR A 166 18.98 -5.92 -18.39
C TYR A 166 20.19 -5.87 -17.47
N ASN A 167 21.14 -5.00 -17.80
CA ASN A 167 22.25 -4.63 -16.94
C ASN A 167 22.19 -3.14 -16.61
N LEU A 168 21.74 -2.80 -15.40
CA LEU A 168 21.68 -1.43 -14.89
C LEU A 168 21.90 -1.47 -13.38
N LYS A 169 22.82 -0.63 -12.90
CA LYS A 169 23.08 -0.43 -11.48
C LYS A 169 22.21 0.73 -10.95
N ALA A 170 21.61 0.56 -9.78
CA ALA A 170 20.88 1.64 -9.11
C ALA A 170 21.76 2.89 -8.92
N GLY A 171 21.16 4.06 -9.13
CA GLY A 171 21.85 5.36 -9.09
C GLY A 171 22.61 5.70 -10.38
N SER A 172 22.65 4.80 -11.36
CA SER A 172 23.23 5.10 -12.68
C SER A 172 22.20 5.78 -13.60
N LYS A 173 22.67 6.45 -14.66
CA LYS A 173 21.80 7.01 -15.71
C LYS A 173 20.86 5.93 -16.25
N GLY A 174 19.57 6.24 -16.33
CA GLY A 174 18.52 5.29 -16.71
C GLY A 174 17.85 4.59 -15.53
N THR A 175 18.27 4.87 -14.29
CA THR A 175 17.50 4.49 -13.10
C THR A 175 16.13 5.19 -13.12
N VAL A 176 15.09 4.47 -12.73
CA VAL A 176 13.73 4.98 -12.55
C VAL A 176 13.71 6.17 -11.61
N THR A 177 12.85 7.16 -11.87
CA THR A 177 12.72 8.37 -11.05
C THR A 177 11.62 8.20 -10.00
N GLY A 178 11.66 8.97 -8.90
CA GLY A 178 10.58 8.97 -7.92
C GLY A 178 9.22 9.40 -8.48
N GLU A 179 9.18 10.22 -9.54
CA GLU A 179 7.92 10.54 -10.22
C GLU A 179 7.30 9.29 -10.88
N VAL A 180 8.10 8.46 -11.55
CA VAL A 180 7.64 7.18 -12.10
C VAL A 180 7.19 6.25 -10.97
N LEU A 181 7.96 6.18 -9.88
CA LEU A 181 7.62 5.33 -8.75
C LEU A 181 6.34 5.79 -8.03
N ARG A 182 6.11 7.10 -7.85
CA ARG A 182 4.87 7.64 -7.28
C ARG A 182 3.66 7.28 -8.14
N ARG A 183 3.78 7.39 -9.47
CA ARG A 183 2.74 6.96 -10.40
C ARG A 183 2.48 5.46 -10.32
N GLN A 184 3.51 4.62 -10.28
CA GLN A 184 3.37 3.18 -10.13
C GLN A 184 2.74 2.80 -8.79
N ALA A 185 3.19 3.42 -7.69
CA ALA A 185 2.63 3.19 -6.36
C ALA A 185 1.15 3.56 -6.32
N HIS A 186 0.76 4.67 -6.95
CA HIS A 186 -0.65 5.03 -7.03
C HIS A 186 -1.43 4.02 -7.87
N TYR A 187 -0.91 3.65 -9.04
CA TYR A 187 -1.53 2.66 -9.93
C TYR A 187 -1.78 1.33 -9.22
N LEU A 188 -0.82 0.85 -8.44
CA LEU A 188 -0.86 -0.40 -7.68
C LEU A 188 -1.60 -0.28 -6.33
N ALA A 189 -2.18 0.88 -6.00
CA ALA A 189 -2.80 1.17 -4.70
C ALA A 189 -1.85 1.04 -3.48
N LEU A 190 -0.54 1.30 -3.70
CA LEU A 190 0.52 1.20 -2.69
C LEU A 190 0.95 2.54 -2.08
N SER A 191 0.48 3.68 -2.60
CA SER A 191 0.93 5.01 -2.13
C SER A 191 0.75 5.22 -0.62
N GLY A 192 -0.30 4.69 -0.03
CA GLY A 192 -0.58 4.81 1.42
C GLY A 192 -0.22 3.60 2.26
N ALA A 193 0.62 2.70 1.74
CA ALA A 193 1.06 1.53 2.48
C ALA A 193 2.05 1.89 3.61
N ALA A 194 2.04 1.08 4.68
CA ALA A 194 3.10 1.07 5.69
C ALA A 194 4.27 0.24 5.16
N VAL A 195 5.37 0.90 4.80
CA VAL A 195 6.45 0.30 4.01
C VAL A 195 7.65 -0.09 4.88
N THR A 196 8.13 -1.33 4.71
CA THR A 196 9.44 -1.77 5.20
C THR A 196 10.35 -2.14 4.03
N VAL A 197 11.54 -1.54 3.99
CA VAL A 197 12.51 -1.74 2.90
C VAL A 197 13.66 -2.63 3.38
N LEU A 198 13.82 -3.80 2.77
CA LEU A 198 14.93 -4.71 3.01
C LEU A 198 15.98 -4.59 1.90
N ALA A 199 16.63 -3.43 1.83
CA ALA A 199 17.57 -3.10 0.75
C ALA A 199 18.75 -2.26 1.25
N GLY A 200 19.75 -2.08 0.37
CA GLY A 200 20.84 -1.13 0.61
C GLY A 200 20.37 0.33 0.51
N LYS A 201 21.21 1.24 1.03
CA LYS A 201 20.92 2.68 1.15
C LYS A 201 20.35 3.32 -0.11
N ALA A 202 20.96 3.08 -1.28
CA ALA A 202 20.51 3.69 -2.54
C ALA A 202 19.05 3.31 -2.91
N TYR A 203 18.63 2.07 -2.66
CA TYR A 203 17.24 1.66 -2.89
C TYR A 203 16.29 2.21 -1.83
N ALA A 204 16.74 2.30 -0.58
CA ALA A 204 15.95 2.91 0.50
C ALA A 204 15.73 4.41 0.26
N GLU A 205 16.74 5.13 -0.23
CA GLU A 205 16.62 6.54 -0.62
C GLU A 205 15.63 6.72 -1.77
N LEU A 206 15.74 5.90 -2.81
CA LEU A 206 14.80 5.93 -3.93
C LEU A 206 13.36 5.60 -3.50
N ALA A 207 13.18 4.62 -2.61
CA ALA A 207 11.87 4.30 -2.05
C ALA A 207 11.30 5.46 -1.19
N ARG A 208 12.18 6.25 -0.54
CA ARG A 208 11.78 7.40 0.30
C ARG A 208 11.19 8.54 -0.51
N GLU A 209 11.47 8.62 -1.82
CA GLU A 209 10.80 9.55 -2.74
C GLU A 209 9.30 9.26 -2.91
N VAL A 210 8.86 8.04 -2.59
CA VAL A 210 7.45 7.63 -2.61
C VAL A 210 6.87 7.55 -1.21
N TRP A 211 7.62 6.97 -0.27
CA TRP A 211 7.19 6.73 1.10
C TRP A 211 8.17 7.39 2.09
N PRO A 212 7.98 8.68 2.40
CA PRO A 212 8.88 9.41 3.31
C PRO A 212 9.01 8.76 4.70
N GLY A 213 7.93 8.14 5.19
CA GLY A 213 7.86 7.45 6.48
C GLY A 213 8.20 5.96 6.45
N LEU A 214 8.91 5.46 5.42
CA LEU A 214 9.29 4.05 5.36
C LEU A 214 10.20 3.63 6.53
N HIS A 215 10.08 2.38 6.93
CA HIS A 215 10.97 1.73 7.89
C HIS A 215 12.13 1.05 7.14
N HIS A 216 13.37 1.33 7.55
CA HIS A 216 14.58 0.75 6.96
C HIS A 216 15.44 0.12 8.06
N PRO A 217 15.20 -1.16 8.41
CA PRO A 217 15.80 -1.78 9.61
C PRO A 217 17.32 -2.00 9.51
N VAL A 218 17.90 -1.82 8.33
CA VAL A 218 19.35 -1.95 8.08
C VAL A 218 20.00 -0.60 7.77
N ALA A 219 19.38 0.52 8.18
CA ALA A 219 19.90 1.87 7.92
C ALA A 219 21.29 2.11 8.54
N ASP A 220 21.52 1.61 9.75
CA ASP A 220 22.76 1.80 10.52
C ASP A 220 23.77 0.65 10.38
N ALA A 221 23.47 -0.31 9.50
CA ALA A 221 24.34 -1.45 9.29
C ALA A 221 25.63 -1.06 8.55
N ARG A 222 26.75 -1.71 8.89
CA ARG A 222 28.09 -1.33 8.38
C ARG A 222 28.39 -1.85 6.98
N GLY A 223 27.52 -2.70 6.43
CA GLY A 223 27.67 -3.22 5.08
C GLY A 223 26.78 -4.42 4.78
N ILE A 224 27.00 -5.03 3.61
CA ILE A 224 26.19 -6.14 3.09
C ILE A 224 26.19 -7.35 4.03
N GLY A 225 27.29 -7.63 4.72
CA GLY A 225 27.37 -8.72 5.70
C GLY A 225 26.37 -8.56 6.84
N ASP A 226 26.31 -7.37 7.44
CA ASP A 226 25.35 -7.02 8.51
C ASP A 226 23.90 -7.09 7.98
N HIS A 227 23.65 -6.68 6.74
CA HIS A 227 22.32 -6.81 6.12
C HIS A 227 21.90 -8.28 5.97
N LEU A 228 22.79 -9.13 5.43
CA LEU A 228 22.51 -10.54 5.24
C LEU A 228 22.31 -11.26 6.57
N ALA A 229 23.08 -10.88 7.59
CA ALA A 229 22.85 -11.34 8.94
C ALA A 229 21.45 -10.94 9.39
N HIS A 230 21.08 -9.67 9.33
CA HIS A 230 19.74 -9.22 9.73
C HIS A 230 18.62 -9.95 8.98
N PHE A 231 18.72 -10.11 7.66
CA PHE A 231 17.72 -10.84 6.87
C PHE A 231 17.58 -12.30 7.31
N ALA A 232 18.69 -12.96 7.61
CA ALA A 232 18.67 -14.32 8.08
C ALA A 232 18.08 -14.48 9.49
N ASP A 233 18.15 -13.46 10.36
CA ASP A 233 17.40 -13.49 11.63
C ASP A 233 15.89 -13.54 11.43
N LEU A 234 15.40 -12.90 10.37
CA LEU A 234 13.97 -12.84 10.09
C LEU A 234 13.39 -14.18 9.60
N TYR A 235 14.16 -14.98 8.86
CA TYR A 235 13.68 -16.28 8.33
C TYR A 235 14.28 -17.51 9.03
N ALA A 236 15.25 -17.34 9.93
CA ALA A 236 15.89 -18.42 10.69
C ALA A 236 16.29 -17.95 12.11
N PRO A 237 15.32 -17.58 12.96
CA PRO A 237 15.59 -16.98 14.27
C PRO A 237 16.37 -17.89 15.22
N ASP A 238 16.23 -19.21 15.09
CA ASP A 238 16.92 -20.19 15.96
C ASP A 238 18.42 -20.38 15.62
N ARG A 239 18.95 -19.74 14.59
CA ARG A 239 20.37 -19.87 14.19
C ARG A 239 21.37 -19.47 15.28
N HIS A 240 20.93 -18.68 16.25
CA HIS A 240 21.75 -18.27 17.40
C HIS A 240 21.66 -19.25 18.58
N ARG A 241 20.62 -20.10 18.64
CA ARG A 241 20.46 -21.11 19.70
C ARG A 241 21.37 -22.33 19.52
N MET A 242 21.94 -22.52 18.34
CA MET A 242 22.88 -23.62 18.03
C MET A 242 24.36 -23.23 18.16
N ARG A 243 24.66 -22.00 18.61
CA ARG A 243 26.03 -21.48 18.77
C ARG A 243 26.47 -21.30 20.23
N THR A 244 25.62 -21.68 21.17
CA THR A 244 25.90 -21.76 22.62
C THR A 244 26.09 -23.19 23.03
#